data_AF-W2D3E8-F1
#
_entry.id   AF-W2D3E8-F1
#
_cell.length_a   1.000
_cell.length_b   1.000
_cell.length_c   1.000
_cell.angle_alpha   90.00
_cell.angle_beta   90.00
_cell.angle_gamma   90.00
#
_symmetry.space_group_name_H-M   'P 1'
#
loop_
_entity.id
_entity.type
_entity.pdbx_description
1 polymer ?
#
loop_
_entity_poly.entity_id
_entity_poly.type
_entity_poly.pdbx_seq_one_letter_code
_entity_poly.pdbx_strand_id
1 'polypeptide(L)'
;YRERFADDLRKSLPRIPIIERVEDFMAFSKAGRALADLHLKYEDYACKADVEVKERERDTIDNYAYYAVEKMRFPSKGMRGTIIYNARITIEGVPDAAYEYVVNGKSAIEWVMERYAITTDKKSGIKKRSQSLVS
;
A
#
# COMPACT_ATOMS: atom_id res chain seq x y z
N TYR A 1 2.78 -10.21 -20.73
CA TYR A 1 4.23 -9.87 -20.69
C TYR A 1 4.92 -10.49 -19.48
N ARG A 2 4.54 -10.13 -18.23
CA ARG A 2 5.18 -10.66 -17.00
C ARG A 2 5.20 -12.19 -16.91
N GLU A 3 4.11 -12.87 -17.28
CA GLU A 3 4.03 -14.34 -17.28
C GLU A 3 4.94 -14.96 -18.35
N ARG A 4 4.77 -14.53 -19.62
CA ARG A 4 5.53 -15.04 -20.77
C ARG A 4 7.05 -14.92 -20.62
N PHE A 5 7.53 -13.84 -20.00
CA PHE A 5 8.96 -13.54 -19.85
C PHE A 5 9.47 -13.69 -18.40
N ALA A 6 8.76 -14.44 -17.55
CA ALA A 6 9.07 -14.53 -16.12
C ALA A 6 10.52 -14.94 -15.83
N ASP A 7 11.05 -15.93 -16.55
CA ASP A 7 12.42 -16.41 -16.38
C ASP A 7 13.48 -15.37 -16.77
N ASP A 8 13.23 -14.62 -17.85
CA ASP A 8 14.15 -13.59 -18.35
C ASP A 8 14.18 -12.38 -17.43
N LEU A 9 13.00 -11.95 -16.96
CA LEU A 9 12.84 -10.85 -16.01
C LEU A 9 13.54 -11.11 -14.67
N ARG A 10 13.72 -12.38 -14.30
CA ARG A 10 14.47 -12.78 -13.10
C ARG A 10 15.99 -12.69 -13.29
N LYS A 11 16.49 -12.84 -14.52
CA LYS A 11 17.92 -13.03 -14.82
C LYS A 11 18.56 -11.83 -15.48
N SER A 12 17.78 -10.91 -16.05
CA SER A 12 18.29 -9.82 -16.87
C SER A 12 17.40 -8.58 -16.80
N LEU A 13 17.94 -7.43 -17.22
CA LEU A 13 17.16 -6.20 -17.34
C LEU A 13 15.99 -6.37 -18.33
N PRO A 14 14.79 -5.87 -18.00
CA PRO A 14 13.62 -5.98 -18.87
C PRO A 14 13.85 -5.28 -20.21
N ARG A 15 13.40 -5.92 -21.29
CA ARG A 15 13.46 -5.39 -22.65
C ARG A 15 12.05 -5.20 -23.21
N ILE A 16 11.77 -4.02 -23.73
CA ILE A 16 10.45 -3.71 -24.32
C ILE A 16 10.41 -4.32 -25.73
N PRO A 17 9.42 -5.17 -26.05
CA PRO A 17 9.29 -5.75 -27.38
C PRO A 17 8.91 -4.67 -28.39
N ILE A 18 9.28 -4.87 -29.65
CA ILE A 18 8.82 -4.01 -30.75
C ILE A 18 7.31 -4.22 -30.90
N ILE A 19 6.57 -3.13 -30.92
CA ILE A 19 5.13 -3.12 -31.15
C ILE A 19 4.90 -2.82 -32.62
N GLU A 20 4.19 -3.70 -33.32
CA GLU A 20 4.02 -3.63 -34.78
C GLU A 20 2.98 -2.57 -35.20
N ARG A 21 2.03 -2.26 -34.32
CA ARG A 21 0.92 -1.35 -34.60
C ARG A 21 1.03 -0.08 -33.78
N VAL A 22 0.86 1.07 -34.44
CA VAL A 22 0.87 2.37 -33.77
C VAL A 22 -0.28 2.47 -32.76
N GLU A 23 -1.43 1.88 -33.06
CA GLU A 23 -2.59 1.89 -32.16
C GLU A 23 -2.29 1.20 -30.82
N ASP A 24 -1.59 0.06 -30.85
CA ASP A 24 -1.20 -0.69 -29.66
C ASP A 24 -0.20 0.11 -28.81
N PHE A 25 0.79 0.74 -29.46
CA PHE A 25 1.75 1.61 -28.78
C PHE A 25 1.03 2.78 -28.07
N MET A 26 0.08 3.43 -28.77
CA MET A 26 -0.70 4.52 -28.20
C MET A 26 -1.57 4.06 -27.03
N ALA A 27 -2.15 2.85 -27.11
CA ALA A 27 -2.91 2.26 -26.00
C ALA A 27 -2.03 2.05 -24.76
N PHE A 28 -0.82 1.49 -24.91
CA PHE A 28 0.13 1.33 -23.80
C PHE A 28 0.59 2.68 -23.25
N SER A 29 0.87 3.66 -24.10
CA SER A 29 1.29 5.00 -23.68
C SER A 29 0.22 5.69 -22.84
N LYS A 30 -1.05 5.61 -23.27
CA LYS A 30 -2.19 6.16 -22.52
C LYS A 30 -2.38 5.45 -21.18
N ALA A 31 -2.36 4.12 -21.17
CA ALA A 31 -2.50 3.32 -19.96
C ALA A 31 -1.35 3.59 -18.97
N GLY A 32 -0.11 3.66 -19.46
CA GLY A 32 1.07 3.98 -18.66
C GLY A 32 1.01 5.36 -18.03
N ARG A 33 0.54 6.38 -18.76
CA ARG A 33 0.33 7.72 -18.21
C ARG A 33 -0.72 7.75 -17.12
N ALA A 34 -1.86 7.07 -17.32
CA ALA A 34 -2.91 6.97 -16.31
C ALA A 34 -2.41 6.24 -15.05
N LEU A 35 -1.65 5.16 -15.23
CA LEU A 35 -1.07 4.40 -14.12
C LEU A 35 0.00 5.21 -13.36
N ALA A 36 0.83 5.98 -14.08
CA ALA A 36 1.80 6.86 -13.46
C ALA A 36 1.12 7.97 -12.65
N ASP A 37 0.07 8.59 -13.18
CA ASP A 37 -0.70 9.62 -12.45
C ASP A 37 -1.30 9.07 -11.15
N LEU A 38 -1.89 7.86 -11.20
CA LEU A 38 -2.42 7.17 -10.02
C LEU A 38 -1.33 6.90 -8.97
N HIS A 39 -0.15 6.46 -9.39
CA HIS A 39 0.96 6.16 -8.48
C HIS A 39 1.64 7.39 -7.90
N LEU A 40 1.67 8.51 -8.63
CA LEU A 40 2.24 9.76 -8.13
C LEU A 40 1.32 10.43 -7.11
N LYS A 41 0.00 10.25 -7.25
CA LYS A 41 -1.03 10.83 -6.37
C LYS A 41 -1.64 9.79 -5.44
N TYR A 42 -0.86 8.79 -5.02
CA TYR A 42 -1.36 7.68 -4.21
C TYR A 42 -1.92 8.11 -2.84
N GLU A 43 -1.51 9.29 -2.35
CA GLU A 43 -1.96 9.85 -1.07
C GLU A 43 -3.30 10.59 -1.18
N ASP A 44 -3.59 11.18 -2.35
CA ASP A 44 -4.75 12.05 -2.56
C ASP A 44 -6.02 11.29 -2.95
N TYR A 45 -5.89 9.99 -3.24
CA TYR A 45 -7.01 9.21 -3.74
C TYR A 45 -7.92 8.76 -2.60
N ALA A 46 -8.94 9.59 -2.29
CA ALA A 46 -10.01 9.22 -1.37
C ALA A 46 -10.72 7.95 -1.87
N CYS A 47 -10.83 6.95 -0.99
CA CYS A 47 -11.30 5.62 -1.30
C CYS A 47 -12.68 5.65 -1.98
N LYS A 48 -12.79 5.05 -3.18
CA LYS A 48 -14.07 4.74 -3.83
C LYS A 48 -14.64 3.38 -3.40
N ALA A 49 -13.88 2.61 -2.62
CA ALA A 49 -14.34 1.33 -2.10
C ALA A 49 -15.17 1.56 -0.83
N ASP A 50 -16.18 0.72 -0.65
CA ASP A 50 -17.10 0.73 0.48
C ASP A 50 -16.41 0.17 1.74
N VAL A 51 -15.46 0.95 2.25
CA VAL A 51 -14.64 0.64 3.42
C VAL A 51 -15.12 1.51 4.57
N GLU A 52 -15.40 0.88 5.71
CA GLU A 52 -15.87 1.55 6.91
C GLU A 52 -14.69 1.81 7.87
N VAL A 53 -14.57 3.04 8.37
CA VAL A 53 -13.61 3.38 9.43
C VAL A 53 -14.36 3.50 10.74
N LYS A 54 -14.11 2.57 11.66
CA LYS A 54 -14.68 2.57 13.01
C LYS A 54 -13.71 3.22 13.98
N GLU A 55 -14.14 4.34 14.55
CA GLU A 55 -13.41 5.09 15.56
C GLU A 55 -14.11 4.91 16.92
N ARG A 56 -13.32 4.67 17.96
CA ARG A 56 -13.82 4.68 19.35
C ARG A 56 -14.03 6.11 19.82
N GLU A 57 -14.85 6.27 20.85
CA GLU A 57 -15.04 7.56 21.51
C GLU A 57 -13.69 8.14 21.95
N ARG A 58 -13.58 9.45 21.82
CA ARG A 58 -12.31 10.15 21.94
C ARG A 58 -11.87 10.19 23.41
N ASP A 59 -10.71 9.62 23.70
CA ASP A 59 -10.10 9.55 25.04
C ASP A 59 -9.07 10.67 25.29
N THR A 60 -8.79 11.50 24.28
CA THR A 60 -7.81 12.59 24.34
C THR A 60 -8.19 13.73 23.37
N ILE A 61 -7.84 14.97 23.72
CA ILE A 61 -7.97 16.13 22.83
C ILE A 61 -6.81 16.18 21.81
N ASP A 62 -5.69 15.51 22.12
CA ASP A 62 -4.52 15.44 21.25
C ASP A 62 -4.76 14.51 20.05
N ASN A 63 -4.99 15.11 18.87
CA ASN A 63 -5.17 14.41 17.60
C ASN A 63 -3.97 13.50 17.28
N TYR A 64 -2.74 13.96 17.53
CA TYR A 64 -1.55 13.18 17.21
C TYR A 64 -1.52 11.90 18.04
N ALA A 65 -1.81 12.00 19.34
CA ALA A 65 -1.91 10.84 20.21
C ALA A 65 -3.06 9.88 19.82
N TYR A 66 -4.19 10.42 19.35
CA TYR A 66 -5.34 9.63 18.94
C TYR A 66 -5.05 8.80 17.67
N TYR A 67 -4.45 9.42 16.64
CA TYR A 67 -4.09 8.79 15.37
C TYR A 67 -2.68 8.17 15.35
N ALA A 68 -1.96 8.16 16.48
CA ALA A 68 -0.64 7.52 16.55
C ALA A 68 -0.73 6.02 16.23
N VAL A 69 0.22 5.55 15.40
CA VAL A 69 0.35 4.15 14.99
C VAL A 69 1.57 3.57 15.68
N GLU A 70 1.35 2.46 16.40
CA GLU A 70 2.45 1.62 16.86
C GLU A 70 2.79 0.56 15.81
N LYS A 71 1.79 -0.26 15.46
CA LYS A 71 1.90 -1.30 14.44
C LYS A 71 0.50 -1.73 13.99
N MET A 72 0.21 -1.54 12.70
CA MET A 72 -1.02 -2.05 12.09
C MET A 72 -0.97 -3.58 11.98
N ARG A 73 -2.13 -4.23 12.10
CA ARG A 73 -2.23 -5.70 12.00
C ARG A 73 -3.61 -6.16 11.58
N PHE A 74 -3.68 -7.36 11.02
CA PHE A 74 -4.95 -8.09 10.88
C PHE A 74 -5.39 -8.64 12.25
N PRO A 75 -6.70 -8.79 12.52
CA PRO A 75 -7.21 -9.40 13.76
C PRO A 75 -6.67 -10.82 13.97
N SER A 76 -6.59 -11.60 12.89
CA SER A 76 -6.02 -12.94 12.88
C SER A 76 -5.52 -13.31 11.47
N LYS A 77 -4.82 -14.44 11.36
CA LYS A 77 -4.30 -14.92 10.07
C LYS A 77 -5.45 -15.24 9.12
N GLY A 78 -5.46 -14.60 7.94
CA GLY A 78 -6.49 -14.79 6.92
C GLY A 78 -7.66 -13.80 7.00
N MET A 79 -7.81 -13.04 8.09
CA MET A 79 -8.83 -11.99 8.20
C MET A 79 -8.33 -10.67 7.60
N ARG A 80 -8.20 -10.62 6.28
CA ARG A 80 -7.70 -9.46 5.53
C ARG A 80 -8.76 -8.39 5.25
N GLY A 81 -10.04 -8.69 5.49
CA GLY A 81 -11.12 -7.70 5.37
C GLY A 81 -11.10 -6.60 6.45
N THR A 82 -10.26 -6.76 7.49
CA THR A 82 -10.20 -5.83 8.62
C THR A 82 -8.75 -5.51 8.98
N ILE A 83 -8.44 -4.23 9.15
CA ILE A 83 -7.13 -3.74 9.61
C ILE A 83 -7.32 -3.02 10.94
N ILE A 84 -6.64 -3.52 11.98
CA ILE A 84 -6.50 -2.81 13.25
C ILE A 84 -5.41 -1.76 13.04
N TYR A 85 -5.80 -0.49 12.99
CA TYR A 85 -4.88 0.62 12.80
C TYR A 85 -4.16 0.93 14.12
N ASN A 86 -4.92 1.11 15.20
CA ASN A 86 -4.43 1.22 16.56
C ASN A 86 -5.51 0.74 17.57
N ALA A 87 -5.39 1.07 18.86
CA ALA A 87 -6.36 0.66 19.89
C ALA A 87 -7.75 1.31 19.75
N ARG A 88 -7.86 2.36 18.93
CA ARG A 88 -9.03 3.23 18.80
C ARG A 88 -9.68 3.14 17.42
N ILE A 89 -8.92 2.80 16.40
CA ILE A 89 -9.33 2.86 15.00
C ILE A 89 -9.19 1.49 14.34
N THR A 90 -10.27 1.05 13.69
CA THR A 90 -10.33 -0.17 12.89
C THR A 90 -10.89 0.17 11.51
N ILE A 91 -10.31 -0.42 10.47
CA ILE A 91 -10.77 -0.28 9.09
C ILE A 91 -11.40 -1.62 8.68
N GLU A 92 -12.65 -1.62 8.23
CA GLU A 92 -13.44 -2.81 7.88
C GLU A 92 -13.96 -2.73 6.44
N GLY A 93 -14.26 -3.89 5.84
CA GLY A 93 -14.80 -3.96 4.48
C GLY A 93 -13.73 -3.86 3.39
N VAL A 94 -12.44 -4.06 3.71
CA VAL A 94 -11.37 -4.04 2.70
C VAL A 94 -11.54 -5.24 1.76
N PRO A 95 -11.76 -5.04 0.45
CA PRO A 95 -12.03 -6.14 -0.47
C PRO A 95 -10.77 -6.96 -0.73
N ASP A 96 -10.91 -8.29 -0.84
CA ASP A 96 -9.78 -9.20 -1.08
C ASP A 96 -8.99 -8.85 -2.36
N ALA A 97 -9.69 -8.40 -3.41
CA ALA A 97 -9.08 -7.97 -4.67
C ALA A 97 -8.07 -6.81 -4.50
N ALA A 98 -8.20 -5.98 -3.45
CA ALA A 98 -7.24 -4.90 -3.19
C ALA A 98 -5.84 -5.43 -2.83
N TYR A 99 -5.74 -6.66 -2.35
CA TYR A 99 -4.47 -7.31 -2.03
C TYR A 99 -3.77 -7.93 -3.25
N GLU A 100 -4.44 -8.04 -4.39
CA GLU A 100 -3.86 -8.58 -5.64
C GLU A 100 -2.84 -7.62 -6.28
N TYR A 101 -2.90 -6.33 -5.93
CA TYR A 101 -1.89 -5.38 -6.37
C TYR A 101 -0.58 -5.55 -5.60
N VAL A 102 0.29 -6.41 -6.14
CA VAL A 102 1.56 -6.83 -5.53
C VAL A 102 2.76 -6.09 -6.11
N VAL A 103 3.53 -5.47 -5.23
CA VAL A 103 4.82 -4.82 -5.52
C VAL A 103 5.91 -5.54 -4.74
N ASN A 104 6.93 -6.06 -5.42
CA ASN A 104 8.08 -6.74 -4.77
C ASN A 104 7.68 -7.84 -3.74
N GLY A 105 6.66 -8.64 -4.06
CA GLY A 105 6.25 -9.81 -3.25
C GLY A 105 5.28 -9.54 -2.10
N LYS A 106 4.84 -8.30 -1.90
CA LYS A 106 3.78 -7.94 -0.94
C LYS A 106 2.72 -7.06 -1.60
N SER A 107 1.48 -7.10 -1.09
CA SER A 107 0.46 -6.15 -1.53
C SER A 107 0.85 -4.72 -1.16
N ALA A 108 0.35 -3.73 -1.90
CA ALA A 108 0.57 -2.32 -1.56
C ALA A 108 0.07 -1.98 -0.14
N ILE A 109 -1.06 -2.57 0.28
CA ILE A 109 -1.61 -2.41 1.63
C ILE A 109 -0.64 -2.95 2.69
N GLU A 110 -0.12 -4.17 2.50
CA GLU A 110 0.84 -4.76 3.44
C GLU A 110 2.15 -3.96 3.51
N TRP A 111 2.59 -3.33 2.42
CA TRP A 111 3.71 -2.39 2.44
C TRP A 111 3.45 -1.18 3.34
N VAL A 112 2.26 -0.58 3.26
CA VAL A 112 1.87 0.54 4.14
C VAL A 112 1.88 0.08 5.60
N MET A 113 1.26 -1.06 5.91
CA MET A 113 1.23 -1.62 7.26
C MET A 113 2.63 -1.89 7.83
N GLU A 114 3.57 -2.33 6.99
CA GLU A 114 4.94 -2.63 7.40
C GLU A 114 5.81 -1.37 7.58
N ARG A 115 5.67 -0.38 6.69
CA ARG A 115 6.48 0.84 6.72
C ARG A 115 6.01 1.83 7.78
N TYR A 116 4.69 1.97 7.95
CA TYR A 116 4.09 2.83 8.96
C TYR A 116 3.96 2.11 10.29
N ALA A 117 5.10 1.73 10.85
CA ALA A 117 5.22 1.14 12.17
C ALA A 117 6.36 1.77 12.95
N ILE A 118 6.25 1.75 14.27
CA ILE A 118 7.35 2.09 15.15
C ILE A 118 8.29 0.89 15.20
N THR A 119 9.53 1.09 14.76
CA THR A 119 10.56 0.04 14.78
C THR A 119 11.80 0.53 15.53
N THR A 120 12.45 -0.37 16.25
CA THR A 120 13.72 -0.10 16.93
C THR A 120 14.77 -0.99 16.31
N ASP A 121 15.83 -0.39 15.77
CA ASP A 121 16.96 -1.16 15.27
C ASP A 121 17.74 -1.76 16.44
N LYS A 122 17.91 -3.09 16.44
CA LYS A 122 18.52 -3.80 17.58
C LYS A 122 20.02 -3.52 17.74
N LYS A 123 20.72 -3.13 16.67
CA LYS A 123 22.17 -2.92 16.69
C LYS A 123 22.53 -1.50 17.16
N SER A 124 21.77 -0.50 16.71
CA SER A 124 22.01 0.91 17.01
C SER A 124 21.12 1.45 18.13
N GLY A 125 20.03 0.76 18.48
CA GLY A 125 19.02 1.25 19.44
C GLY A 125 18.16 2.39 18.90
N ILE A 126 18.36 2.82 17.65
CA ILE A 126 17.64 3.95 17.07
C ILE A 126 16.18 3.56 16.82
N LYS A 127 15.27 4.34 17.41
CA LYS A 127 13.83 4.22 17.21
C LYS A 127 13.41 5.03 15.99
N LYS A 128 12.88 4.36 14.96
CA LYS A 128 12.29 4.99 13.77
C LYS A 128 10.78 5.07 13.95
N ARG A 129 10.23 6.27 13.81
CA ARG A 129 8.79 6.52 13.71
C ARG A 129 8.52 7.06 12.30
N SER A 130 7.79 6.32 11.49
CA SER A 130 7.46 6.77 10.13
C SER A 130 6.39 7.87 10.08
N GLN A 131 5.77 8.21 11.21
CA GLN A 131 4.74 9.26 11.31
C GLN A 131 5.28 10.70 11.24
N SER A 132 6.60 10.91 11.12
CA SER A 132 7.18 12.26 11.04
C SER A 132 7.17 12.89 9.65
N LEU A 133 6.44 12.33 8.67
CA LEU A 133 6.48 12.75 7.27
C LEU A 133 5.14 13.25 6.72
N VAL A 134 4.09 13.35 7.53
CA VAL A 134 2.80 13.89 7.10
C VAL A 134 2.39 14.99 8.08
N SER A 135 2.81 16.22 7.75
CA SER A 135 2.44 17.47 8.41
C SER A 135 1.91 18.45 7.38
#